data_AF-A0A1H1F718-F1
#
_entry.id   AF-A0A1H1F718-F1
#
_cell.length_a   1.000
_cell.length_b   1.000
_cell.length_c   1.000
_cell.angle_alpha   90.00
_cell.angle_beta   90.00
_cell.angle_gamma   90.00
#
_symmetry.space_group_name_H-M   'P 1'
#
loop_
_entity.id
_entity.type
_entity.pdbx_description
1 polymer ?
#
loop_
_entity_poly.entity_id
_entity_poly.type
_entity_poly.pdbx_seq_one_letter_code
_entity_poly.pdbx_strand_id
1 'polypeptide(L)'
;MPAFEDIVQVITDNLFSQVAVLIGIIAIVGLALQRKPIEQVVAGGLRATIGVVVLNIGVEIFVGGLVSFQVIVASALGLEPPTAQATLADFTSGQGSVVPLIIAGGFVVHLALVRVFRAARFVYLTGHLMYWMSVVIAASLVEAFGDVDRWVLAGVGSLLIGCYWVLQPLWTAPLMRRVMGDDEVGLAHTDSTIAIAAGYGAKALRLGDPVRHDAEQLKLPRALSFFKDINVSTAFVIGIIMLAAILFADPAVVAEQMGDAAVLPWVWALLQALRFAAGIAILLFGVRMFLSEIVPAFKGLSERALPGAKPALDLPVTFTRAPTAVMIGFLASTVTFLILMGVFAGAGWFVLVPPMIMLFFGGGAGGVFGNAVAGWRGAVFGGVLNGVVLAFGQWIGWGVWGDTAPELATLADADWFVVGWTLRGLGGLLAPLGATAALWVIAAAVVAATVAVLIVLGRRAPRGTSPEAGASPEPGGTPSSQIVAADEVAAPTGAAGAATATVPRVTDRPETLEVLAVCGAGMGSSLILRTTTQRALEQLGVTASVDNTDIGSARGRRPDLVIGQPSYLSEVAGIAPVTVAITNFVDVAHIREQLRAGLEEKGWL
;
A
#
# COMPACT_ATOMS: atom_id res chain seq x y z
N MET A 1 6.14 -1.34 -41.10
CA MET A 1 6.62 -1.13 -39.72
C MET A 1 6.05 0.11 -39.04
N PRO A 2 5.83 1.28 -39.68
CA PRO A 2 5.26 2.46 -39.02
C PRO A 2 3.88 2.18 -38.40
N ALA A 3 2.98 1.52 -39.14
CA ALA A 3 1.63 1.23 -38.66
C ALA A 3 1.57 0.37 -37.38
N PHE A 4 2.55 -0.49 -37.13
CA PHE A 4 2.60 -1.26 -35.87
C PHE A 4 3.05 -0.38 -34.71
N GLU A 5 4.07 0.46 -34.93
CA GLU A 5 4.52 1.45 -33.94
C GLU A 5 3.42 2.45 -33.63
N ASP A 6 2.69 2.93 -34.63
CA ASP A 6 1.54 3.83 -34.46
C ASP A 6 0.44 3.16 -33.62
N ILE A 7 0.11 1.89 -33.88
CA ILE A 7 -0.89 1.14 -33.09
C ILE A 7 -0.41 0.96 -31.65
N VAL A 8 0.86 0.56 -31.45
CA VAL A 8 1.43 0.36 -30.12
C VAL A 8 1.46 1.68 -29.35
N GLN A 9 1.81 2.78 -30.01
CA GLN A 9 1.86 4.10 -29.41
C GLN A 9 0.44 4.59 -29.04
N VAL A 10 -0.55 4.44 -29.93
CA VAL A 10 -1.95 4.78 -29.63
C VAL A 10 -2.46 3.99 -28.42
N ILE A 11 -2.21 2.68 -28.37
CA ILE A 11 -2.61 1.85 -27.22
C ILE A 11 -1.83 2.27 -25.97
N THR A 12 -0.54 2.56 -26.08
CA THR A 12 0.26 2.97 -24.93
C THR A 12 -0.24 4.29 -24.36
N ASP A 13 -0.35 5.32 -25.20
CA ASP A 13 -0.69 6.68 -24.78
C ASP A 13 -2.12 6.80 -24.24
N ASN A 14 -3.07 6.04 -24.81
CA ASN A 14 -4.49 6.16 -24.48
C ASN A 14 -5.01 5.09 -23.50
N LEU A 15 -4.30 3.96 -23.33
CA LEU A 15 -4.72 2.88 -22.43
C LEU A 15 -3.70 2.65 -21.30
N PHE A 16 -2.45 2.35 -21.62
CA PHE A 16 -1.46 1.98 -20.59
C PHE A 16 -0.97 3.18 -19.78
N SER A 17 -0.83 4.34 -20.41
CA SER A 17 -0.46 5.60 -19.75
C SER A 17 -1.64 6.21 -18.97
N GLN A 18 -2.88 5.80 -19.27
CA GLN A 18 -4.08 6.26 -18.58
C GLN A 18 -4.50 5.28 -17.47
N VAL A 19 -3.76 5.27 -16.35
CA VAL A 19 -3.94 4.31 -15.26
C VAL A 19 -5.39 4.22 -14.77
N ALA A 20 -6.10 5.35 -14.65
CA ALA A 20 -7.50 5.37 -14.23
C ALA A 20 -8.41 4.60 -15.19
N VAL A 21 -8.19 4.73 -16.50
CA VAL A 21 -8.95 4.05 -17.54
C VAL A 21 -8.67 2.55 -17.52
N LEU A 22 -7.38 2.17 -17.45
CA LEU A 22 -6.97 0.77 -17.36
C LEU A 22 -7.62 0.07 -16.16
N ILE A 23 -7.57 0.71 -14.99
CA ILE A 23 -8.18 0.20 -13.76
C ILE A 23 -9.70 0.07 -13.91
N GLY A 24 -10.37 1.06 -14.50
CA GLY A 24 -11.80 0.99 -14.79
C GLY A 24 -12.17 -0.20 -15.66
N ILE A 25 -11.40 -0.46 -16.72
CA ILE A 25 -11.60 -1.60 -17.62
C ILE A 25 -11.39 -2.92 -16.87
N ILE A 26 -10.32 -3.03 -16.07
CA ILE A 26 -10.07 -4.23 -15.27
C ILE A 26 -11.22 -4.46 -14.28
N ALA A 27 -11.74 -3.40 -13.66
CA ALA A 27 -12.89 -3.49 -12.76
C ALA A 27 -14.14 -3.99 -13.50
N ILE A 28 -14.47 -3.40 -14.65
CA ILE A 28 -15.61 -3.82 -15.49
C ILE A 28 -15.48 -5.28 -15.90
N VAL A 29 -14.33 -5.67 -16.47
CA VAL A 29 -14.08 -7.04 -16.94
C VAL A 29 -14.17 -8.02 -15.77
N GLY A 30 -13.57 -7.69 -14.62
CA GLY A 30 -13.59 -8.51 -13.43
C GLY A 30 -14.99 -8.72 -12.84
N LEU A 31 -15.79 -7.66 -12.77
CA LEU A 31 -17.17 -7.75 -12.28
C LEU A 31 -18.08 -8.46 -13.29
N ALA A 32 -17.86 -8.26 -14.59
CA ALA A 32 -18.59 -8.96 -15.65
C ALA A 32 -18.27 -10.46 -15.66
N LEU A 33 -17.00 -10.85 -15.43
CA LEU A 33 -16.60 -12.26 -15.31
C LEU A 33 -17.25 -12.95 -14.11
N GLN A 34 -17.50 -12.22 -13.02
CA GLN A 34 -18.29 -12.65 -11.87
C GLN A 34 -19.80 -12.76 -12.14
N ARG A 35 -20.25 -12.42 -13.36
CA ARG A 35 -21.68 -12.39 -13.73
C ARG A 35 -22.50 -11.47 -12.83
N LYS A 36 -21.93 -10.35 -12.39
CA LYS A 36 -22.68 -9.33 -11.66
C LYS A 36 -23.69 -8.63 -12.57
N PRO A 37 -24.79 -8.08 -12.02
CA PRO A 37 -25.73 -7.26 -12.77
C PRO A 37 -25.04 -6.09 -13.48
N ILE A 38 -25.52 -5.72 -14.68
CA ILE A 38 -24.86 -4.73 -15.53
C ILE A 38 -24.70 -3.37 -14.85
N GLU A 39 -25.67 -2.98 -14.03
CA GLU A 39 -25.64 -1.76 -13.22
C GLU A 39 -24.50 -1.79 -12.20
N GLN A 40 -24.21 -2.95 -11.61
CA GLN A 40 -23.08 -3.11 -10.68
C GLN A 40 -21.74 -3.14 -11.43
N VAL A 41 -21.70 -3.73 -12.62
CA VAL A 41 -20.51 -3.76 -13.47
C VAL A 41 -20.11 -2.34 -13.89
N VAL A 42 -21.07 -1.57 -14.41
CA VAL A 42 -20.84 -0.19 -14.85
C VAL A 42 -20.53 0.71 -13.66
N ALA A 43 -21.33 0.65 -12.59
CA ALA A 43 -21.11 1.49 -11.40
C ALA A 43 -19.78 1.17 -10.71
N GLY A 44 -19.43 -0.12 -10.59
CA GLY A 44 -18.14 -0.54 -10.00
C GLY A 44 -16.95 -0.10 -10.85
N GLY A 45 -17.04 -0.24 -12.17
CA GLY A 45 -16.08 0.29 -13.12
C GLY A 45 -15.84 1.79 -12.96
N LEU A 46 -16.91 2.58 -12.99
CA LEU A 46 -16.84 4.03 -12.83
C LEU A 46 -16.29 4.43 -11.45
N ARG A 47 -16.72 3.76 -10.37
CA ARG A 47 -16.20 4.04 -9.03
C ARG A 47 -14.71 3.74 -8.91
N ALA A 48 -14.23 2.67 -9.52
CA ALA A 48 -12.80 2.36 -9.58
C ALA A 48 -12.03 3.48 -10.33
N THR A 49 -12.51 3.89 -11.50
CA THR A 49 -11.91 4.98 -12.28
C THR A 49 -11.90 6.29 -11.50
N ILE A 50 -13.04 6.69 -10.93
CA ILE A 50 -13.16 7.92 -10.13
C ILE A 50 -12.25 7.87 -8.92
N GLY A 51 -12.14 6.72 -8.24
CA GLY A 51 -11.23 6.54 -7.11
C GLY A 51 -9.76 6.83 -7.49
N VAL A 52 -9.30 6.34 -8.65
CA VAL A 52 -7.95 6.63 -9.16
C VAL A 52 -7.80 8.09 -9.58
N VAL A 53 -8.81 8.70 -10.20
CA VAL A 53 -8.78 10.14 -10.55
C VAL A 53 -8.64 11.00 -9.29
N VAL A 54 -9.46 10.72 -8.27
CA VAL A 54 -9.40 11.42 -6.98
C VAL A 54 -8.04 11.21 -6.31
N LEU A 55 -7.50 9.99 -6.35
CA LEU A 55 -6.15 9.70 -5.87
C LEU A 55 -5.12 10.60 -6.56
N ASN A 56 -5.14 10.68 -7.89
CA ASN A 56 -4.20 11.49 -8.66
C ASN A 56 -4.35 13.00 -8.39
N ILE A 57 -5.58 13.51 -8.26
CA ILE A 57 -5.81 14.91 -7.86
C ILE A 57 -5.18 15.19 -6.48
N GLY A 58 -5.32 14.25 -5.54
CA GLY A 58 -4.65 14.31 -4.24
C GLY A 58 -3.13 14.41 -4.39
N VAL A 59 -2.54 13.52 -5.20
CA VAL A 59 -1.10 13.52 -5.55
C VAL A 59 -0.65 14.86 -6.12
N GLU A 60 -1.32 15.36 -7.15
CA GLU A 60 -0.96 16.62 -7.82
C GLU A 60 -0.96 17.80 -6.84
N ILE A 61 -1.96 17.89 -5.97
CA ILE A 61 -2.08 19.00 -5.01
C ILE A 61 -0.90 19.02 -4.03
N PHE A 62 -0.54 17.88 -3.43
CA PHE A 62 0.54 17.88 -2.45
C PHE A 62 1.93 17.87 -3.11
N VAL A 63 2.10 17.21 -4.27
CA VAL A 63 3.37 17.24 -5.04
C VAL A 63 3.69 18.65 -5.48
N GLY A 64 2.71 19.43 -5.95
CA GLY A 64 2.93 20.84 -6.30
C GLY A 64 3.50 21.64 -5.13
N GLY A 65 2.97 21.44 -3.91
CA GLY A 65 3.52 22.06 -2.69
C GLY A 65 4.94 21.59 -2.36
N LEU A 66 5.25 20.31 -2.59
CA LEU A 66 6.58 19.76 -2.36
C LEU A 66 7.64 20.31 -3.33
N VAL A 67 7.29 20.54 -4.59
CA VAL A 67 8.22 21.10 -5.58
C VAL A 67 8.63 22.52 -5.18
N SER A 68 7.67 23.38 -4.81
CA SER A 68 8.01 24.73 -4.34
C SER A 68 8.82 24.71 -3.04
N PHE A 69 8.49 23.81 -2.12
CA PHE A 69 9.27 23.59 -0.91
C PHE A 69 10.71 23.16 -1.23
N GLN A 70 10.88 22.24 -2.17
CA GLN A 70 12.17 21.72 -2.61
C GLN A 70 13.09 22.86 -3.11
N VAL A 71 12.55 23.77 -3.93
CA VAL A 71 13.29 24.94 -4.45
C VAL A 71 13.66 25.92 -3.32
N ILE A 72 12.73 26.20 -2.40
CA ILE A 72 12.98 27.11 -1.28
C ILE A 72 14.06 26.55 -0.35
N VAL A 73 14.01 25.25 -0.04
CA VAL A 73 15.04 24.61 0.79
C VAL A 73 16.39 24.61 0.08
N ALA A 74 16.45 24.36 -1.23
CA ALA A 74 17.69 24.48 -2.00
C ALA A 74 18.32 25.87 -1.85
N SER A 75 17.52 26.91 -2.04
CA SER A 75 17.95 28.31 -1.91
C SER A 75 18.40 28.64 -0.49
N ALA A 76 17.64 28.22 0.52
CA ALA A 76 17.96 28.42 1.94
C ALA A 76 19.31 27.85 2.36
N LEU A 77 19.79 26.85 1.63
CA LEU A 77 21.04 26.14 1.91
C LEU A 77 22.17 26.53 0.96
N GLY A 78 21.93 27.46 0.04
CA GLY A 78 22.92 27.88 -0.97
C GLY A 78 23.30 26.76 -1.93
N LEU A 79 22.36 25.85 -2.24
CA LEU A 79 22.61 24.72 -3.12
C LEU A 79 22.33 25.09 -4.57
N GLU A 80 23.35 24.95 -5.42
CA GLU A 80 23.17 24.95 -6.87
C GLU A 80 23.06 23.51 -7.37
N PRO A 81 22.05 23.18 -8.19
CA PRO A 81 21.97 21.87 -8.80
C PRO A 81 23.20 21.63 -9.68
N PRO A 82 23.82 20.45 -9.64
CA PRO A 82 24.96 20.13 -10.49
C PRO A 82 24.58 20.24 -11.97
N THR A 83 25.51 20.74 -12.79
CA THR A 83 25.31 20.87 -14.23
C THR A 83 25.30 19.49 -14.89
N ALA A 84 24.20 19.14 -15.54
CA ALA A 84 24.06 17.93 -16.34
C ALA A 84 24.57 18.16 -17.77
N GLN A 85 25.35 17.21 -18.32
CA GLN A 85 25.84 17.27 -19.70
C GLN A 85 24.86 16.65 -20.70
N ALA A 86 24.08 15.67 -20.23
CA ALA A 86 22.94 15.08 -20.92
C ALA A 86 21.72 15.25 -20.02
N THR A 87 20.54 15.44 -20.60
CA THR A 87 19.30 15.62 -19.83
C THR A 87 18.35 14.45 -20.00
N LEU A 88 17.44 14.28 -19.04
CA LEU A 88 16.34 13.33 -19.17
C LEU A 88 15.48 13.58 -20.43
N ALA A 89 15.33 14.85 -20.84
CA ALA A 89 14.61 15.21 -22.07
C ALA A 89 15.35 14.74 -23.33
N ASP A 90 16.67 14.90 -23.37
CA ASP A 90 17.50 14.42 -24.47
C ASP A 90 17.48 12.89 -24.54
N PHE A 91 17.57 12.22 -23.39
CA PHE A 91 17.49 10.77 -23.33
C PHE A 91 16.14 10.26 -23.84
N THR A 92 15.03 10.81 -23.35
CA THR A 92 13.68 10.34 -23.71
C THR A 92 13.31 10.64 -25.16
N SER A 93 13.85 11.71 -25.75
CA SER A 93 13.70 12.01 -27.19
C SER A 93 14.65 11.19 -28.08
N GLY A 94 15.78 10.73 -27.55
CA GLY A 94 16.75 9.87 -28.21
C GLY A 94 16.53 8.37 -27.92
N GLN A 95 17.52 7.73 -27.29
CA GLN A 95 17.53 6.28 -27.03
C GLN A 95 16.39 5.82 -26.09
N GLY A 96 15.92 6.69 -25.20
CA GLY A 96 14.79 6.46 -24.30
C GLY A 96 13.43 6.40 -24.99
N SER A 97 13.34 6.77 -26.28
CA SER A 97 12.10 6.62 -27.07
C SER A 97 11.60 5.17 -27.20
N VAL A 98 12.44 4.20 -26.83
CA VAL A 98 12.12 2.76 -26.79
C VAL A 98 11.26 2.35 -25.58
N VAL A 99 11.16 3.19 -24.54
CA VAL A 99 10.49 2.87 -23.27
C VAL A 99 9.05 2.34 -23.44
N PRO A 100 8.19 2.89 -24.32
CA PRO A 100 6.87 2.30 -24.60
C PRO A 100 6.90 0.82 -25.02
N LEU A 101 7.88 0.43 -25.84
CA LEU A 101 8.08 -0.96 -26.27
C LEU A 101 8.52 -1.84 -25.09
N ILE A 102 9.40 -1.31 -24.23
CA ILE A 102 9.84 -2.00 -23.00
C ILE A 102 8.63 -2.30 -22.12
N ILE A 103 7.75 -1.32 -21.90
CA ILE A 103 6.54 -1.45 -21.08
C ILE A 103 5.61 -2.50 -21.69
N ALA A 104 5.26 -2.36 -22.97
CA ALA A 104 4.35 -3.26 -23.65
C ALA A 104 4.86 -4.71 -23.65
N GLY A 105 6.11 -4.92 -24.06
CA GLY A 105 6.74 -6.25 -24.08
C GLY A 105 6.93 -6.81 -22.67
N GLY A 106 7.32 -5.98 -21.71
CA GLY A 106 7.49 -6.38 -20.32
C GLY A 106 6.18 -6.79 -19.67
N PHE A 107 5.07 -6.16 -20.04
CA PHE A 107 3.76 -6.50 -19.51
C PHE A 107 3.29 -7.84 -20.06
N VAL A 108 3.57 -8.12 -21.33
CA VAL A 108 3.35 -9.45 -21.92
C VAL A 108 4.17 -10.51 -21.20
N VAL A 109 5.47 -10.28 -20.95
CA VAL A 109 6.32 -11.21 -20.18
C VAL A 109 5.77 -11.44 -18.77
N HIS A 110 5.39 -10.36 -18.08
CA HIS A 110 4.79 -10.41 -16.74
C HIS A 110 3.52 -11.25 -16.71
N LEU A 111 2.55 -11.00 -17.61
CA LEU A 111 1.32 -11.77 -17.69
C LEU A 111 1.57 -13.23 -18.08
N ALA A 112 2.52 -13.50 -18.98
CA ALA A 112 2.90 -14.86 -19.34
C ALA A 112 3.44 -15.63 -18.12
N LEU A 113 4.33 -15.01 -17.33
CA LEU A 113 4.87 -15.60 -16.11
C LEU A 113 3.78 -15.83 -15.05
N VAL A 114 2.90 -14.85 -14.82
CA VAL A 114 1.73 -14.98 -13.92
C VAL A 114 0.83 -16.15 -14.35
N ARG A 115 0.61 -16.30 -15.66
CA ARG A 115 -0.27 -17.34 -16.19
C ARG A 115 0.33 -18.74 -16.13
N VAL A 116 1.65 -18.86 -16.26
CA VAL A 116 2.38 -20.14 -16.30
C VAL A 116 2.73 -20.63 -14.89
N PHE A 117 3.20 -19.75 -14.01
CA PHE A 117 3.73 -20.13 -12.70
C PHE A 117 2.71 -19.87 -11.58
N ARG A 118 2.30 -20.93 -10.87
CA ARG A 118 1.36 -20.83 -9.73
C ARG A 118 1.86 -19.93 -8.59
N ALA A 119 3.18 -19.77 -8.46
CA ALA A 119 3.78 -18.87 -7.48
C ALA A 119 3.63 -17.40 -7.84
N ALA A 120 3.54 -17.06 -9.14
CA ALA A 120 3.40 -15.70 -9.64
C ALA A 120 1.93 -15.24 -9.51
N ARG A 121 1.51 -15.03 -8.26
CA ARG A 121 0.12 -14.78 -7.86
C ARG A 121 -0.28 -13.31 -7.85
N PHE A 122 0.57 -12.39 -8.29
CA PHE A 122 0.29 -10.96 -8.28
C PHE A 122 0.41 -10.36 -9.68
N VAL A 123 -0.55 -9.50 -10.04
CA VAL A 123 -0.47 -8.67 -11.24
C VAL A 123 -0.10 -7.26 -10.82
N TYR A 124 1.09 -6.78 -11.22
CA TYR A 124 1.54 -5.40 -11.02
C TYR A 124 0.71 -4.42 -11.85
N LEU A 125 0.13 -3.39 -11.21
CA LEU A 125 -0.83 -2.47 -11.87
C LEU A 125 -0.49 -0.98 -11.73
N THR A 126 0.68 -0.64 -11.18
CA THR A 126 1.04 0.78 -10.95
C THR A 126 1.69 1.38 -12.21
N GLY A 127 0.87 1.72 -13.19
CA GLY A 127 1.32 2.10 -14.55
C GLY A 127 2.35 3.24 -14.62
N HIS A 128 2.20 4.29 -13.79
CA HIS A 128 3.18 5.39 -13.81
C HIS A 128 4.58 4.94 -13.34
N LEU A 129 4.67 4.01 -12.37
CA LEU A 129 5.95 3.43 -11.96
C LEU A 129 6.47 2.39 -12.95
N MET A 130 5.57 1.73 -13.70
CA MET A 130 5.98 0.88 -14.81
C MET A 130 6.72 1.69 -15.87
N TYR A 131 6.24 2.90 -16.16
CA TYR A 131 6.94 3.84 -17.03
C TYR A 131 8.30 4.23 -16.46
N TRP A 132 8.34 4.79 -15.25
CA TRP A 132 9.58 5.29 -14.66
C TRP A 132 10.65 4.21 -14.47
N MET A 133 10.28 3.03 -13.98
CA MET A 133 11.22 1.93 -13.83
C MET A 133 11.74 1.43 -15.20
N SER A 134 10.93 1.53 -16.25
CA SER A 134 11.38 1.21 -17.62
C SER A 134 12.37 2.26 -18.15
N VAL A 135 12.17 3.54 -17.84
CA VAL A 135 13.15 4.61 -18.13
C VAL A 135 14.48 4.31 -17.42
N VAL A 136 14.44 3.96 -16.13
CA VAL A 136 15.65 3.64 -15.35
C VAL A 136 16.39 2.44 -15.92
N ILE A 137 15.69 1.36 -16.27
CA ILE A 137 16.32 0.20 -16.89
C ILE A 137 16.94 0.61 -18.22
N ALA A 138 16.21 1.32 -19.07
CA ALA A 138 16.73 1.76 -20.37
C ALA A 138 17.99 2.63 -20.21
N ALA A 139 17.92 3.67 -19.38
CA ALA A 139 19.04 4.57 -19.11
C ALA A 139 20.23 3.81 -18.52
N SER A 140 20.00 2.94 -17.55
CA SER A 140 21.08 2.16 -16.91
C SER A 140 21.75 1.17 -17.87
N LEU A 141 21.00 0.58 -18.81
CA LEU A 141 21.58 -0.31 -19.82
C LEU A 141 22.39 0.46 -20.86
N VAL A 142 21.88 1.61 -21.33
CA VAL A 142 22.63 2.52 -22.22
C VAL A 142 23.90 2.99 -21.55
N GLU A 143 23.81 3.49 -20.33
CA GLU A 143 24.94 3.98 -19.56
C GLU A 143 26.00 2.89 -19.30
N ALA A 144 25.56 1.64 -19.08
CA ALA A 144 26.46 0.52 -18.84
C ALA A 144 27.16 0.01 -20.12
N PHE A 145 26.55 0.15 -21.30
CA PHE A 145 26.98 -0.52 -22.53
C PHE A 145 27.16 0.41 -23.76
N GLY A 146 26.93 1.71 -23.60
CA GLY A 146 27.03 2.73 -24.65
C GLY A 146 25.84 2.73 -25.60
N ASP A 147 26.11 2.93 -26.89
CA ASP A 147 25.08 2.92 -27.93
C ASP A 147 24.57 1.50 -28.18
N VAL A 148 23.33 1.24 -27.76
CA VAL A 148 22.69 -0.07 -27.83
C VAL A 148 21.62 -0.03 -28.92
N ASP A 149 21.59 -1.06 -29.77
CA ASP A 149 20.53 -1.25 -30.76
C ASP A 149 19.14 -1.18 -30.11
N ARG A 150 18.23 -0.43 -30.74
CA ARG A 150 16.87 -0.17 -30.24
C ARG A 150 16.09 -1.45 -29.95
N TRP A 151 16.19 -2.47 -30.80
CA TRP A 151 15.43 -3.72 -30.63
C TRP A 151 16.03 -4.62 -29.56
N VAL A 152 17.36 -4.61 -29.43
CA VAL A 152 18.05 -5.27 -28.31
C VAL A 152 17.64 -4.61 -26.99
N LEU A 153 17.67 -3.28 -26.91
CA LEU A 153 17.27 -2.54 -25.71
C LEU A 153 15.80 -2.79 -25.36
N ALA A 154 14.90 -2.79 -26.35
CA ALA A 154 13.49 -3.15 -26.16
C ALA A 154 13.33 -4.57 -25.60
N GLY A 155 13.92 -5.57 -26.27
CA GLY A 155 13.76 -6.98 -25.89
C GLY A 155 14.35 -7.31 -24.53
N VAL A 156 15.57 -6.83 -24.25
CA VAL A 156 16.23 -7.03 -22.96
C VAL A 156 15.52 -6.25 -21.87
N GLY A 157 15.19 -4.98 -22.09
CA GLY A 157 14.42 -4.17 -21.15
C GLY A 157 13.09 -4.82 -20.78
N SER A 158 12.33 -5.32 -21.76
CA SER A 158 11.07 -6.04 -21.53
C SER A 158 11.25 -7.28 -20.65
N LEU A 159 12.28 -8.09 -20.89
CA LEU A 159 12.53 -9.29 -20.07
C LEU A 159 12.87 -8.93 -18.63
N LEU A 160 13.73 -7.93 -18.43
CA LEU A 160 14.15 -7.48 -17.10
C LEU A 160 12.97 -6.89 -16.31
N ILE A 161 12.24 -5.95 -16.91
CA ILE A 161 11.13 -5.28 -16.23
C ILE A 161 9.96 -6.24 -15.96
N GLY A 162 9.68 -7.16 -16.89
CA GLY A 162 8.65 -8.19 -16.70
C GLY A 162 9.00 -9.13 -15.54
N CYS A 163 10.27 -9.51 -15.38
CA CYS A 163 10.72 -10.29 -14.23
C CYS A 163 10.61 -9.49 -12.92
N TYR A 164 10.98 -8.21 -12.93
CA TYR A 164 10.83 -7.32 -11.78
C TYR A 164 9.37 -7.22 -11.31
N TRP A 165 8.42 -6.99 -12.22
CA TRP A 165 7.00 -6.89 -11.88
C TRP A 165 6.39 -8.18 -11.31
N VAL A 166 6.93 -9.34 -11.67
CA VAL A 166 6.52 -10.62 -11.10
C VAL A 166 7.12 -10.83 -9.70
N LEU A 167 8.41 -10.53 -9.54
CA LEU A 167 9.15 -10.84 -8.32
C LEU A 167 8.90 -9.84 -7.19
N GLN A 168 8.73 -8.56 -7.52
CA GLN A 168 8.64 -7.48 -6.55
C GLN A 168 7.47 -7.64 -5.55
N PRO A 169 6.24 -7.98 -6.00
CA PRO A 169 5.16 -8.24 -5.07
C PRO A 169 5.39 -9.50 -4.22
N LEU A 170 6.14 -10.49 -4.74
CA LEU A 170 6.38 -11.77 -4.06
C LEU A 170 7.37 -11.65 -2.90
N TRP A 171 8.46 -10.89 -3.07
CA TRP A 171 9.43 -10.73 -1.99
C TRP A 171 8.92 -9.82 -0.86
N THR A 172 8.00 -8.90 -1.18
CA THR A 172 7.34 -8.04 -0.18
C THR A 172 6.12 -8.68 0.47
N ALA A 173 5.52 -9.70 -0.15
CA ALA A 173 4.27 -10.33 0.31
C ALA A 173 4.21 -10.68 1.80
N PRO A 174 5.26 -11.25 2.45
CA PRO A 174 5.19 -11.56 3.88
C PRO A 174 5.05 -10.33 4.77
N LEU A 175 5.64 -9.20 4.38
CA LEU A 175 5.52 -7.92 5.09
C LEU A 175 4.21 -7.23 4.73
N MET A 176 3.81 -7.27 3.45
CA MET A 176 2.53 -6.76 2.99
C MET A 176 1.36 -7.41 3.74
N ARG A 177 1.41 -8.73 3.98
CA ARG A 177 0.42 -9.44 4.80
C ARG A 177 0.32 -8.92 6.22
N ARG A 178 1.44 -8.52 6.83
CA ARG A 178 1.44 -7.97 8.20
C ARG A 178 0.80 -6.58 8.24
N VAL A 179 1.04 -5.77 7.20
CA VAL A 179 0.46 -4.42 7.07
C VAL A 179 -1.03 -4.49 6.75
N MET A 180 -1.41 -5.32 5.78
CA MET A 180 -2.79 -5.42 5.30
C MET A 180 -3.65 -6.38 6.14
N GLY A 181 -3.07 -7.23 6.98
CA GLY A 181 -3.80 -8.24 7.76
C GLY A 181 -4.38 -9.40 6.94
N ASP A 182 -4.30 -9.31 5.61
CA ASP A 182 -4.74 -10.32 4.64
C ASP A 182 -3.70 -10.43 3.51
N ASP A 183 -3.98 -11.31 2.54
CA ASP A 183 -3.07 -11.62 1.44
C ASP A 183 -3.69 -11.23 0.07
N GLU A 184 -4.68 -10.31 0.08
CA GLU A 184 -5.49 -9.93 -1.08
C GLU A 184 -4.81 -8.90 -1.99
N VAL A 185 -3.89 -8.11 -1.45
CA VAL A 185 -3.19 -7.05 -2.19
C VAL A 185 -1.68 -7.21 -2.05
N GLY A 186 -0.96 -7.20 -3.17
CA GLY A 186 0.50 -7.12 -3.23
C GLY A 186 0.98 -5.66 -3.31
N LEU A 187 2.26 -5.42 -3.02
CA LEU A 187 2.88 -4.12 -3.29
C LEU A 187 3.32 -4.06 -4.75
N ALA A 188 3.05 -2.95 -5.43
CA ALA A 188 3.55 -2.61 -6.75
C ALA A 188 4.12 -1.18 -6.70
N HIS A 189 5.30 -1.04 -6.07
CA HIS A 189 6.00 0.22 -5.87
C HIS A 189 7.51 0.01 -5.93
N THR A 190 8.24 1.10 -6.17
CA THR A 190 9.70 1.17 -6.31
C THR A 190 10.46 1.45 -5.00
N ASP A 191 9.78 1.29 -3.86
CA ASP A 191 10.37 1.31 -2.51
C ASP A 191 10.36 -0.08 -1.85
N SER A 192 10.37 -1.14 -2.65
CA SER A 192 10.24 -2.51 -2.13
C SER A 192 11.48 -2.93 -1.33
N THR A 193 12.65 -2.43 -1.70
CA THR A 193 13.91 -2.58 -0.99
C THR A 193 13.87 -1.91 0.38
N ILE A 194 13.34 -0.68 0.47
CA ILE A 194 13.12 0.01 1.75
C ILE A 194 12.11 -0.76 2.60
N ALA A 195 11.00 -1.23 2.01
CA ALA A 195 10.01 -2.03 2.71
C ALA A 195 10.64 -3.28 3.36
N ILE A 196 11.44 -4.03 2.59
CA ILE A 196 12.15 -5.21 3.07
C ILE A 196 13.18 -4.86 4.14
N ALA A 197 14.03 -3.88 3.87
CA ALA A 197 15.14 -3.54 4.75
C ALA A 197 14.64 -2.91 6.06
N ALA A 198 13.59 -2.09 6.03
CA ALA A 198 12.92 -1.58 7.22
C ALA A 198 12.25 -2.72 8.00
N GLY A 199 11.43 -3.55 7.34
CA GLY A 199 10.67 -4.61 8.00
C GLY A 199 11.56 -5.69 8.62
N TYR A 200 12.48 -6.27 7.85
CA TYR A 200 13.37 -7.33 8.34
C TYR A 200 14.55 -6.78 9.14
N GLY A 201 15.07 -5.60 8.80
CA GLY A 201 16.14 -4.95 9.58
C GLY A 201 15.67 -4.58 10.98
N ALA A 202 14.51 -3.93 11.11
CA ALA A 202 13.94 -3.61 12.42
C ALA A 202 13.65 -4.87 13.25
N LYS A 203 13.22 -5.96 12.59
CA LYS A 203 13.03 -7.27 13.23
C LYS A 203 14.34 -7.86 13.74
N ALA A 204 15.37 -7.86 12.90
CA ALA A 204 16.68 -8.45 13.21
C ALA A 204 17.35 -7.71 14.37
N LEU A 205 17.24 -6.38 14.38
CA LEU A 205 17.73 -5.50 15.45
C LEU A 205 16.85 -5.52 16.70
N ARG A 206 15.71 -6.21 16.68
CA ARG A 206 14.75 -6.32 17.80
C ARG A 206 14.34 -4.96 18.37
N LEU A 207 14.08 -4.00 17.47
CA LEU A 207 13.85 -2.61 17.88
C LEU A 207 12.58 -2.41 18.71
N GLY A 208 11.62 -3.31 18.62
CA GLY A 208 10.38 -3.23 19.39
C GLY A 208 9.45 -4.41 19.15
N ASP A 209 8.35 -4.40 19.89
CA ASP A 209 7.23 -5.33 19.73
C ASP A 209 6.12 -4.68 18.89
N PRO A 210 5.64 -5.34 17.82
CA PRO A 210 4.70 -4.74 16.87
C PRO A 210 3.30 -4.49 17.45
N VAL A 211 2.90 -5.21 18.50
CA VAL A 211 1.57 -5.05 19.11
C VAL A 211 1.61 -3.98 20.19
N ARG A 212 2.58 -4.09 21.10
CA ARG A 212 2.70 -3.16 22.25
C ARG A 212 3.15 -1.76 21.85
N HIS A 213 3.96 -1.65 20.81
CA HIS A 213 4.55 -0.38 20.38
C HIS A 213 3.99 0.11 19.04
N ASP A 214 2.83 -0.40 18.63
CA ASP A 214 2.16 0.06 17.41
C ASP A 214 2.00 1.59 17.41
N ALA A 215 2.51 2.25 16.37
CA ALA A 215 2.46 3.69 16.21
C ALA A 215 1.02 4.22 16.28
N GLU A 216 0.05 3.47 15.76
CA GLU A 216 -1.36 3.88 15.73
C GLU A 216 -2.01 3.86 17.14
N GLN A 217 -1.40 3.13 18.09
CA GLN A 217 -1.91 2.98 19.45
C GLN A 217 -1.16 3.85 20.48
N LEU A 218 -0.16 4.62 20.05
CA LEU A 218 0.64 5.47 20.92
C LEU A 218 -0.24 6.44 21.72
N LYS A 219 -0.13 6.47 23.04
CA LYS A 219 -0.83 7.44 23.88
C LYS A 219 0.02 8.69 24.03
N LEU A 220 -0.29 9.73 23.27
CA LEU A 220 0.37 11.03 23.36
C LEU A 220 -0.22 11.87 24.52
N PRO A 221 0.59 12.71 25.18
CA PRO A 221 0.10 13.72 26.11
C PRO A 221 -0.97 14.60 25.45
N ARG A 222 -1.90 15.16 26.23
CA ARG A 222 -3.05 15.93 25.71
C ARG A 222 -2.65 17.08 24.78
N ALA A 223 -1.51 17.73 25.02
CA ALA A 223 -1.00 18.80 24.16
C ALA A 223 -0.51 18.31 22.79
N LEU A 224 -0.09 17.04 22.68
CA LEU A 224 0.45 16.44 21.45
C LEU A 224 -0.55 15.48 20.78
N SER A 225 -1.76 15.31 21.33
CA SER A 225 -2.73 14.36 20.78
C SER A 225 -3.17 14.68 19.36
N PHE A 226 -3.04 15.95 18.93
CA PHE A 226 -3.34 16.36 17.56
C PHE A 226 -2.38 15.76 16.51
N PHE A 227 -1.18 15.32 16.91
CA PHE A 227 -0.24 14.63 16.00
C PHE A 227 -0.74 13.25 15.54
N LYS A 228 -1.80 12.71 16.16
CA LYS A 228 -2.46 11.49 15.69
C LYS A 228 -3.32 11.71 14.45
N ASP A 229 -3.76 12.94 14.23
CA ASP A 229 -4.46 13.27 13.00
C ASP A 229 -3.39 13.52 11.94
N ILE A 230 -3.34 12.65 10.93
CA ILE A 230 -2.36 12.74 9.84
C ILE A 230 -2.43 14.10 9.15
N ASN A 231 -3.61 14.67 8.93
CA ASN A 231 -3.76 15.94 8.23
C ASN A 231 -3.22 17.08 9.10
N VAL A 232 -3.59 17.11 10.39
CA VAL A 232 -3.13 18.16 11.32
C VAL A 232 -1.63 18.04 11.57
N SER A 233 -1.13 16.84 11.85
CA SER A 233 0.30 16.55 12.04
C SER A 233 1.11 17.01 10.85
N THR A 234 0.63 16.70 9.66
CA THR A 234 1.31 17.05 8.42
C THR A 234 1.34 18.56 8.21
N ALA A 235 0.19 19.24 8.29
CA ALA A 235 0.12 20.69 8.12
C ALA A 235 1.03 21.41 9.12
N PHE A 236 1.08 20.92 10.36
CA PHE A 236 1.94 21.48 11.40
C PHE A 236 3.42 21.30 11.09
N VAL A 237 3.85 20.08 10.80
CA VAL A 237 5.25 19.74 10.50
C VAL A 237 5.75 20.49 9.27
N ILE A 238 5.06 20.34 8.13
CA ILE A 238 5.46 20.98 6.87
C ILE A 238 5.43 22.50 7.01
N GLY A 239 4.44 23.03 7.74
CA GLY A 239 4.33 24.45 8.05
C GLY A 239 5.56 24.97 8.77
N ILE A 240 5.99 24.29 9.85
CA ILE A 240 7.20 24.70 10.60
C ILE A 240 8.44 24.66 9.71
N ILE A 241 8.65 23.57 8.96
CA ILE A 241 9.85 23.42 8.15
C ILE A 241 9.87 24.49 7.04
N MET A 242 8.73 24.78 6.41
CA MET A 242 8.65 25.77 5.34
C MET A 242 8.79 27.21 5.87
N LEU A 243 8.23 27.51 7.04
CA LEU A 243 8.46 28.79 7.72
C LEU A 243 9.93 28.99 8.07
N ALA A 244 10.60 27.93 8.54
CA ALA A 244 12.03 27.96 8.79
C ALA A 244 12.82 28.15 7.49
N ALA A 245 12.49 27.43 6.42
CA ALA A 245 13.19 27.54 5.14
C ALA A 245 13.10 28.94 4.53
N ILE A 246 11.92 29.58 4.56
CA ILE A 246 11.72 30.94 4.04
C ILE A 246 12.56 31.98 4.81
N LEU A 247 12.88 31.75 6.08
CA LEU A 247 13.73 32.66 6.85
C LEU A 247 15.16 32.75 6.29
N PHE A 248 15.64 31.69 5.64
CA PHE A 248 17.01 31.58 5.13
C PHE A 248 17.09 31.61 3.60
N ALA A 249 15.98 31.38 2.89
CA ALA A 249 15.92 31.40 1.43
C ALA A 249 16.05 32.83 0.86
N ASP A 250 16.52 32.92 -0.39
CA ASP A 250 16.55 34.17 -1.13
C ASP A 250 15.11 34.69 -1.33
N PRO A 251 14.80 35.94 -0.91
CA PRO A 251 13.48 36.52 -1.10
C PRO A 251 12.98 36.51 -2.55
N ALA A 252 13.86 36.59 -3.55
CA ALA A 252 13.49 36.52 -4.96
C ALA A 252 13.01 35.12 -5.34
N VAL A 253 13.67 34.06 -4.85
CA VAL A 253 13.25 32.67 -5.07
C VAL A 253 11.90 32.41 -4.40
N VAL A 254 11.69 32.93 -3.20
CA VAL A 254 10.40 32.80 -2.51
C VAL A 254 9.31 33.53 -3.29
N ALA A 255 9.56 34.74 -3.77
CA ALA A 255 8.61 35.50 -4.60
C ALA A 255 8.27 34.79 -5.92
N GLU A 256 9.25 34.16 -6.57
CA GLU A 256 9.02 33.36 -7.78
C GLU A 256 8.11 32.16 -7.51
N GLN A 257 8.37 31.40 -6.43
CA GLN A 257 7.54 30.26 -6.05
C GLN A 257 6.12 30.68 -5.61
N MET A 258 5.97 31.89 -5.08
CA MET A 258 4.67 32.46 -4.76
C MET A 258 3.85 32.83 -6.00
N GLY A 259 4.51 33.10 -7.14
CA GLY A 259 3.87 33.56 -8.37
C GLY A 259 2.97 34.77 -8.11
N ASP A 260 1.71 34.68 -8.57
CA ASP A 260 0.72 35.75 -8.43
C ASP A 260 0.04 35.81 -7.05
N ALA A 261 0.51 35.06 -6.05
CA ALA A 261 -0.11 35.01 -4.74
C ALA A 261 0.00 36.37 -4.00
N ALA A 262 -1.12 37.08 -3.87
CA ALA A 262 -1.21 38.36 -3.18
C ALA A 262 -1.28 38.24 -1.64
N VAL A 263 -0.35 37.49 -1.04
CA VAL A 263 -0.24 37.29 0.42
C VAL A 263 1.20 37.43 0.88
N LEU A 264 1.44 37.56 2.19
CA LEU A 264 2.81 37.56 2.73
C LEU A 264 3.46 36.17 2.60
N PRO A 265 4.80 36.06 2.45
CA PRO A 265 5.50 34.79 2.30
C PRO A 265 5.20 33.74 3.38
N TRP A 266 5.13 34.16 4.65
CA TRP A 266 4.81 33.27 5.78
C TRP A 266 3.37 32.74 5.73
N VAL A 267 2.44 33.56 5.21
CA VAL A 267 1.05 33.15 5.02
C VAL A 267 0.96 32.17 3.86
N TRP A 268 1.67 32.44 2.77
CA TRP A 268 1.77 31.50 1.64
C TRP A 268 2.35 30.15 2.08
N ALA A 269 3.40 30.15 2.89
CA ALA A 269 4.00 28.94 3.46
C ALA A 269 2.96 28.11 4.23
N LEU A 270 2.20 28.76 5.11
CA LEU A 270 1.14 28.09 5.86
C LEU A 270 0.06 27.52 4.93
N LEU A 271 -0.33 28.27 3.88
CA LEU A 271 -1.28 27.78 2.87
C LEU A 271 -0.75 26.57 2.11
N GLN A 272 0.54 26.54 1.76
CA GLN A 272 1.16 25.37 1.11
C GLN A 272 1.16 24.14 2.03
N ALA A 273 1.45 24.31 3.32
CA ALA A 273 1.39 23.22 4.29
C ALA A 273 -0.03 22.67 4.47
N LEU A 274 -1.04 23.55 4.47
CA LEU A 274 -2.45 23.16 4.51
C LEU A 274 -2.88 22.45 3.22
N ARG A 275 -2.45 22.92 2.05
CA ARG A 275 -2.69 22.27 0.76
C ARG A 275 -2.08 20.87 0.73
N PHE A 276 -0.87 20.72 1.26
CA PHE A 276 -0.22 19.42 1.38
C PHE A 276 -1.04 18.45 2.23
N ALA A 277 -1.49 18.87 3.42
CA ALA A 277 -2.36 18.05 4.27
C ALA A 277 -3.71 17.71 3.59
N ALA A 278 -4.32 18.66 2.87
CA ALA A 278 -5.54 18.43 2.11
C ALA A 278 -5.33 17.41 0.97
N GLY A 279 -4.19 17.48 0.29
CA GLY A 279 -3.82 16.52 -0.76
C GLY A 279 -3.72 15.09 -0.24
N ILE A 280 -3.15 14.87 0.95
CA ILE A 280 -3.13 13.54 1.60
C ILE A 280 -4.55 13.07 1.93
N ALA A 281 -5.41 13.94 2.45
CA ALA A 281 -6.80 13.56 2.74
C ALA A 281 -7.54 13.10 1.48
N ILE A 282 -7.38 13.85 0.37
CA ILE A 282 -7.96 13.51 -0.94
C ILE A 282 -7.36 12.20 -1.48
N LEU A 283 -6.04 12.04 -1.40
CA LEU A 283 -5.33 10.81 -1.79
C LEU A 283 -5.93 9.59 -1.09
N LEU A 284 -6.01 9.62 0.24
CA LEU A 284 -6.51 8.48 1.04
C LEU A 284 -7.99 8.20 0.78
N PHE A 285 -8.79 9.23 0.50
CA PHE A 285 -10.19 9.06 0.08
C PHE A 285 -10.28 8.33 -1.26
N GLY A 286 -9.50 8.75 -2.26
CA GLY A 286 -9.42 8.10 -3.57
C GLY A 286 -8.97 6.64 -3.49
N VAL A 287 -7.93 6.36 -2.70
CA VAL A 287 -7.40 5.01 -2.45
C VAL A 287 -8.50 4.09 -1.90
N ARG A 288 -9.25 4.52 -0.87
CA ARG A 288 -10.32 3.69 -0.28
C ARG A 288 -11.45 3.40 -1.27
N MET A 289 -11.85 4.40 -2.05
CA MET A 289 -12.88 4.26 -3.08
C MET A 289 -12.44 3.23 -4.13
N PHE A 290 -11.21 3.38 -4.63
CA PHE A 290 -10.60 2.47 -5.59
C PHE A 290 -10.48 1.03 -5.06
N LEU A 291 -9.97 0.84 -3.84
CA LEU A 291 -9.79 -0.50 -3.26
C LEU A 291 -11.08 -1.29 -3.17
N SER A 292 -12.18 -0.61 -2.85
CA SER A 292 -13.48 -1.27 -2.65
C SER A 292 -14.05 -1.89 -3.94
N GLU A 293 -13.55 -1.49 -5.11
CA GLU A 293 -13.95 -2.06 -6.40
C GLU A 293 -12.89 -2.99 -7.00
N ILE A 294 -11.60 -2.65 -6.88
CA ILE A 294 -10.54 -3.41 -7.54
C ILE A 294 -10.34 -4.80 -6.92
N VAL A 295 -10.41 -4.91 -5.60
CA VAL A 295 -10.21 -6.20 -4.91
C VAL A 295 -11.32 -7.18 -5.27
N PRO A 296 -12.63 -6.81 -5.19
CA PRO A 296 -13.69 -7.66 -5.68
C PRO A 296 -13.58 -7.96 -7.18
N ALA A 297 -13.27 -6.97 -8.03
CA ALA A 297 -13.17 -7.20 -9.47
C ALA A 297 -12.09 -8.23 -9.82
N PHE A 298 -10.95 -8.20 -9.13
CA PHE A 298 -9.86 -9.14 -9.36
C PHE A 298 -10.24 -10.60 -9.09
N LYS A 299 -11.21 -10.86 -8.21
CA LYS A 299 -11.74 -12.21 -8.02
C LYS A 299 -12.26 -12.82 -9.33
N GLY A 300 -12.95 -12.04 -10.16
CA GLY A 300 -13.45 -12.51 -11.46
C GLY A 300 -12.35 -12.76 -12.49
N LEU A 301 -11.33 -11.89 -12.54
CA LEU A 301 -10.13 -12.14 -13.34
C LEU A 301 -9.40 -13.40 -12.86
N SER A 302 -9.29 -13.55 -11.54
CA SER A 302 -8.60 -14.66 -10.87
C SER A 302 -9.24 -16.01 -11.18
N GLU A 303 -10.57 -16.08 -11.22
CA GLU A 303 -11.28 -17.34 -11.44
C GLU A 303 -11.32 -17.77 -12.92
N ARG A 304 -11.22 -16.83 -13.87
CA ARG A 304 -11.46 -17.09 -15.30
C ARG A 304 -10.26 -16.90 -16.21
N ALA A 305 -9.47 -15.85 -16.00
CA ALA A 305 -8.40 -15.44 -16.92
C ALA A 305 -6.99 -15.75 -16.39
N LEU A 306 -6.75 -15.45 -15.11
CA LEU A 306 -5.45 -15.58 -14.44
C LEU A 306 -5.61 -16.36 -13.11
N PRO A 307 -5.67 -17.71 -13.15
CA PRO A 307 -5.95 -18.56 -12.00
C PRO A 307 -5.18 -18.19 -10.72
N GLY A 308 -5.90 -17.70 -9.71
CA GLY A 308 -5.34 -17.39 -8.39
C GLY A 308 -4.54 -16.08 -8.32
N ALA A 309 -4.54 -15.28 -9.38
CA ALA A 309 -3.89 -13.97 -9.40
C ALA A 309 -4.65 -12.94 -8.57
N LYS A 310 -3.90 -12.01 -7.99
CA LYS A 310 -4.35 -10.92 -7.10
C LYS A 310 -3.76 -9.60 -7.57
N PRO A 311 -4.38 -8.45 -7.27
CA PRO A 311 -3.83 -7.16 -7.65
C PRO A 311 -2.60 -6.84 -6.80
N ALA A 312 -1.53 -6.35 -7.41
CA ALA A 312 -0.48 -5.62 -6.73
C ALA A 312 -0.61 -4.13 -7.06
N LEU A 313 -0.67 -3.33 -6.00
CA LEU A 313 -1.09 -1.93 -6.03
C LEU A 313 -0.03 -1.02 -5.42
N ASP A 314 -0.18 0.25 -5.72
CA ASP A 314 0.68 1.33 -5.27
C ASP A 314 0.80 1.42 -3.73
N LEU A 315 1.88 2.01 -3.26
CA LEU A 315 2.23 2.16 -1.85
C LEU A 315 1.15 2.86 -1.01
N PRO A 316 0.42 3.91 -1.47
CA PRO A 316 -0.64 4.57 -0.69
C PRO A 316 -1.73 3.64 -0.17
N VAL A 317 -1.91 2.47 -0.79
CA VAL A 317 -2.81 1.44 -0.26
C VAL A 317 -2.45 1.07 1.18
N THR A 318 -1.15 0.97 1.48
CA THR A 318 -0.65 0.67 2.82
C THR A 318 -0.83 1.82 3.80
N PHE A 319 -0.84 3.07 3.31
CA PHE A 319 -0.95 4.26 4.16
C PHE A 319 -2.32 4.36 4.83
N THR A 320 -3.36 3.77 4.21
CA THR A 320 -4.69 3.69 4.82
C THR A 320 -4.72 2.82 6.08
N ARG A 321 -3.73 1.96 6.30
CA ARG A 321 -3.65 1.04 7.44
C ARG A 321 -2.84 1.60 8.61
N ALA A 322 -1.78 2.35 8.35
CA ALA A 322 -0.90 2.89 9.39
C ALA A 322 -0.48 4.35 9.09
N PRO A 323 -1.43 5.30 9.09
CA PRO A 323 -1.16 6.70 8.73
C PRO A 323 -0.22 7.41 9.71
N THR A 324 -0.24 7.08 11.00
CA THR A 324 0.70 7.64 11.99
C THR A 324 2.12 7.17 11.69
N ALA A 325 2.29 5.89 11.34
CA ALA A 325 3.59 5.33 10.97
C ALA A 325 4.18 5.99 9.71
N VAL A 326 3.34 6.35 8.73
CA VAL A 326 3.76 7.11 7.54
C VAL A 326 4.42 8.41 7.94
N MET A 327 3.80 9.17 8.83
CA MET A 327 4.33 10.46 9.28
C MET A 327 5.63 10.34 10.06
N ILE A 328 5.72 9.33 10.95
CA ILE A 328 6.96 9.07 11.69
C ILE A 328 8.10 8.74 10.72
N GLY A 329 7.85 7.88 9.73
CA GLY A 329 8.82 7.49 8.73
C GLY A 329 9.25 8.65 7.83
N PHE A 330 8.30 9.43 7.32
CA PHE A 330 8.57 10.64 6.54
C PHE A 330 9.42 11.65 7.32
N LEU A 331 9.07 11.93 8.58
CA LEU A 331 9.79 12.90 9.39
C LEU A 331 11.22 12.44 9.69
N ALA A 332 11.38 11.17 10.08
CA ALA A 332 12.70 10.58 10.31
C ALA A 332 13.55 10.57 9.03
N SER A 333 12.95 10.28 7.87
CA SER A 333 13.62 10.33 6.56
C SER A 333 14.09 11.74 6.22
N THR A 334 13.21 12.73 6.37
CA THR A 334 13.52 14.13 6.08
C THR A 334 14.63 14.66 6.97
N VAL A 335 14.52 14.46 8.29
CA VAL A 335 15.56 14.90 9.24
C VAL A 335 16.90 14.22 8.94
N THR A 336 16.90 12.92 8.66
CA THR A 336 18.13 12.18 8.33
C THR A 336 18.77 12.71 7.05
N PHE A 337 17.97 12.94 6.01
CA PHE A 337 18.45 13.49 4.75
C PHE A 337 19.06 14.88 4.95
N LEU A 338 18.38 15.78 5.69
CA LEU A 338 18.90 17.12 5.97
C LEU A 338 20.20 17.11 6.78
N ILE A 339 20.36 16.16 7.71
CA ILE A 339 21.61 15.98 8.46
C ILE A 339 22.73 15.53 7.52
N LEU A 340 22.51 14.50 6.70
CA LEU A 340 23.52 13.98 5.78
C LEU A 340 23.93 15.01 4.73
N MET A 341 22.97 15.80 4.27
CA MET A 341 23.20 16.94 3.41
C MET A 341 24.17 17.95 4.06
N GLY A 342 23.95 18.32 5.32
CA GLY A 342 24.88 19.19 6.05
C GLY A 342 26.28 18.58 6.19
N VAL A 343 26.35 17.25 6.38
CA VAL A 343 27.63 16.50 6.39
C VAL A 343 28.31 16.55 5.02
N PHE A 344 27.58 16.37 3.92
CA PHE A 344 28.13 16.41 2.56
C PHE A 344 28.65 17.80 2.23
N ALA A 345 27.88 18.85 2.55
CA ALA A 345 28.32 20.23 2.38
C ALA A 345 29.60 20.53 3.19
N GLY A 346 29.67 20.09 4.45
CA GLY A 346 30.85 20.25 5.30
C GLY A 346 32.08 19.45 4.83
N ALA A 347 31.85 18.33 4.12
CA ALA A 347 32.90 17.52 3.50
C ALA A 347 33.34 18.04 2.11
N GLY A 348 32.69 19.08 1.58
CA GLY A 348 32.94 19.61 0.24
C GLY A 348 32.40 18.73 -0.89
N TRP A 349 31.47 17.81 -0.58
CA TRP A 349 30.76 17.03 -1.59
C TRP A 349 29.61 17.84 -2.17
N PHE A 350 29.30 17.63 -3.45
CA PHE A 350 28.09 18.22 -4.02
C PHE A 350 26.88 17.63 -3.31
N VAL A 351 25.86 18.46 -3.19
CA VAL A 351 24.62 18.13 -2.52
C VAL A 351 23.50 18.25 -3.52
N LEU A 352 22.65 17.24 -3.56
CA LEU A 352 21.42 17.30 -4.33
C LEU A 352 20.28 17.82 -3.47
N VAL A 353 19.36 18.47 -4.17
CA VAL A 353 18.19 19.06 -3.55
C VAL A 353 17.30 17.95 -2.94
N PRO A 354 16.73 18.14 -1.74
CA PRO A 354 15.91 17.10 -1.09
C PRO A 354 14.76 16.60 -1.98
N PRO A 355 14.70 15.30 -2.31
CA PRO A 355 13.66 14.74 -3.18
C PRO A 355 12.40 14.50 -2.36
N MET A 356 11.59 15.54 -2.18
CA MET A 356 10.53 15.51 -1.18
C MET A 356 9.48 14.42 -1.39
N ILE A 357 9.19 14.08 -2.65
CA ILE A 357 8.29 12.98 -2.99
C ILE A 357 8.86 11.67 -2.42
N MET A 358 10.14 11.41 -2.64
CA MET A 358 10.81 10.14 -2.29
C MET A 358 11.06 10.07 -0.78
N LEU A 359 11.27 11.22 -0.14
CA LEU A 359 11.31 11.34 1.32
C LEU A 359 9.95 10.99 1.95
N PHE A 360 8.85 11.41 1.34
CA PHE A 360 7.50 11.13 1.83
C PHE A 360 7.06 9.70 1.55
N PHE A 361 7.11 9.26 0.28
CA PHE A 361 6.67 7.92 -0.11
C PHE A 361 7.62 6.84 0.42
N GLY A 362 8.92 6.93 0.13
CA GLY A 362 9.92 5.98 0.64
C GLY A 362 10.03 6.00 2.16
N GLY A 363 9.99 7.19 2.78
CA GLY A 363 9.94 7.33 4.23
C GLY A 363 8.66 6.73 4.81
N GLY A 364 7.53 6.93 4.14
CA GLY A 364 6.24 6.32 4.47
C GLY A 364 6.26 4.80 4.37
N ALA A 365 6.87 4.24 3.31
CA ALA A 365 7.09 2.80 3.17
C ALA A 365 7.90 2.26 4.35
N GLY A 366 9.07 2.85 4.60
CA GLY A 366 9.90 2.47 5.74
C GLY A 366 9.15 2.57 7.07
N GLY A 367 8.37 3.63 7.24
CA GLY A 367 7.47 3.85 8.36
C GLY A 367 6.48 2.71 8.58
N VAL A 368 5.67 2.41 7.58
CA VAL A 368 4.58 1.42 7.65
C VAL A 368 5.12 0.01 7.81
N PHE A 369 6.10 -0.40 6.98
CA PHE A 369 6.65 -1.74 7.04
C PHE A 369 7.51 -1.97 8.30
N GLY A 370 8.21 -0.94 8.77
CA GLY A 370 8.91 -0.96 10.05
C GLY A 370 7.93 -1.07 11.24
N ASN A 371 6.83 -0.30 11.22
CA ASN A 371 5.80 -0.34 12.25
C ASN A 371 5.17 -1.73 12.38
N ALA A 372 4.82 -2.35 11.25
CA ALA A 372 4.21 -3.67 11.22
C ALA A 372 5.07 -4.80 11.84
N VAL A 373 6.36 -4.54 12.11
CA VAL A 373 7.27 -5.54 12.67
C VAL A 373 7.87 -5.14 14.02
N ALA A 374 8.06 -3.85 14.28
CA ALA A 374 8.74 -3.36 15.48
C ALA A 374 8.09 -2.10 16.10
N GLY A 375 6.88 -1.74 15.68
CA GLY A 375 6.17 -0.56 16.17
C GLY A 375 6.82 0.76 15.75
N TRP A 376 6.54 1.85 16.47
CA TRP A 376 7.03 3.20 16.14
C TRP A 376 8.57 3.31 16.02
N ARG A 377 9.33 2.47 16.74
CA ARG A 377 10.79 2.41 16.61
C ARG A 377 11.22 1.83 15.27
N GLY A 378 10.49 0.83 14.79
CA GLY A 378 10.63 0.33 13.44
C GLY A 378 10.29 1.39 12.39
N ALA A 379 9.25 2.20 12.64
CA ALA A 379 8.90 3.30 11.74
C ALA A 379 10.01 4.36 11.64
N VAL A 380 10.59 4.77 12.78
CA VAL A 380 11.75 5.68 12.81
C VAL A 380 12.93 5.07 12.06
N PHE A 381 13.26 3.80 12.34
CA PHE A 381 14.35 3.10 11.67
C PHE A 381 14.16 3.05 10.14
N GLY A 382 12.95 2.73 9.68
CA GLY A 382 12.64 2.71 8.25
C GLY A 382 12.78 4.08 7.60
N GLY A 383 12.33 5.14 8.29
CA GLY A 383 12.54 6.52 7.84
C GLY A 383 14.02 6.90 7.77
N VAL A 384 14.80 6.63 8.82
CA VAL A 384 16.26 6.87 8.84
C VAL A 384 16.93 6.14 7.68
N LEU A 385 16.59 4.87 7.48
CA LEU A 385 17.14 4.06 6.40
C LEU A 385 16.84 4.69 5.03
N ASN A 386 15.60 5.13 4.80
CA ASN A 386 15.24 5.82 3.57
C ASN A 386 16.03 7.11 3.38
N GLY A 387 16.14 7.95 4.41
CA GLY A 387 16.92 9.19 4.35
C GLY A 387 18.40 8.96 4.01
N VAL A 388 19.01 7.90 4.57
CA VAL A 388 20.38 7.47 4.23
C VAL A 388 20.46 7.00 2.78
N VAL A 389 19.56 6.09 2.38
CA VAL A 389 19.54 5.52 1.03
C VAL A 389 19.34 6.61 -0.01
N LEU A 390 18.47 7.59 0.23
CA LEU A 390 18.27 8.71 -0.70
C LEU A 390 19.48 9.64 -0.75
N ALA A 391 20.06 10.04 0.39
CA ALA A 391 21.21 10.95 0.39
C ALA A 391 22.42 10.37 -0.37
N PHE A 392 22.82 9.14 -0.04
CA PHE A 392 23.91 8.46 -0.75
C PHE A 392 23.47 7.98 -2.14
N GLY A 393 22.23 7.55 -2.28
CA GLY A 393 21.60 7.12 -3.51
C GLY A 393 21.72 8.17 -4.60
N GLN A 394 21.23 9.37 -4.30
CA GLN A 394 21.30 10.54 -5.17
C GLN A 394 22.74 10.90 -5.51
N TRP A 395 23.62 10.97 -4.50
CA TRP A 395 25.01 11.37 -4.69
C TRP A 395 25.79 10.39 -5.59
N ILE A 396 25.63 9.08 -5.39
CA ILE A 396 26.25 8.06 -6.25
C ILE A 396 25.54 8.01 -7.61
N GLY A 397 24.21 8.03 -7.60
CA GLY A 397 23.35 7.91 -8.77
C GLY A 397 23.61 8.99 -9.82
N TRP A 398 23.89 10.22 -9.39
CA TRP A 398 24.20 11.31 -10.31
C TRP A 398 25.40 11.00 -11.20
N GLY A 399 26.45 10.38 -10.62
CA GLY A 399 27.60 9.93 -11.39
C GLY A 399 27.32 8.64 -12.17
N VAL A 400 26.41 7.79 -11.68
CA VAL A 400 26.03 6.55 -12.37
C VAL A 400 25.34 6.84 -13.69
N TRP A 401 24.45 7.82 -13.77
CA TRP A 401 23.71 8.20 -15.00
C TRP A 401 24.25 9.45 -15.68
N GLY A 402 25.52 9.80 -15.46
CA GLY A 402 26.09 11.09 -15.85
C GLY A 402 26.02 11.38 -17.35
N ASP A 403 26.18 10.35 -18.19
CA ASP A 403 26.23 10.48 -19.65
C ASP A 403 24.85 10.33 -20.31
N THR A 404 23.81 9.97 -19.53
CA THR A 404 22.46 9.70 -20.03
C THR A 404 21.42 10.67 -19.45
N ALA A 405 21.11 10.54 -18.16
CA ALA A 405 20.06 11.29 -17.50
C ALA A 405 20.36 11.37 -15.98
N PRO A 406 21.34 12.18 -15.56
CA PRO A 406 21.72 12.31 -14.15
C PRO A 406 20.57 12.79 -13.26
N GLU A 407 19.56 13.47 -13.82
CA GLU A 407 18.34 13.86 -13.10
C GLU A 407 17.55 12.65 -12.58
N LEU A 408 17.73 11.46 -13.17
CA LEU A 408 17.15 10.23 -12.61
C LEU A 408 17.62 9.99 -11.18
N ALA A 409 18.82 10.45 -10.81
CA ALA A 409 19.29 10.35 -9.44
C ALA A 409 18.38 11.09 -8.46
N THR A 410 17.88 12.28 -8.83
CA THR A 410 17.01 13.07 -7.95
C THR A 410 15.56 12.58 -7.93
N LEU A 411 15.17 11.86 -8.98
CA LEU A 411 13.84 11.27 -9.15
C LEU A 411 13.76 9.81 -8.69
N ALA A 412 14.87 9.23 -8.25
CA ALA A 412 14.96 7.81 -7.96
C ALA A 412 14.44 7.44 -6.57
N ASP A 413 13.63 6.38 -6.55
CA ASP A 413 13.36 5.61 -5.35
C ASP A 413 14.48 4.59 -5.10
N ALA A 414 14.45 3.94 -3.93
CA ALA A 414 15.49 3.01 -3.51
C ALA A 414 15.71 1.83 -4.48
N ASP A 415 14.64 1.28 -5.07
CA ASP A 415 14.77 0.17 -6.02
C ASP A 415 15.52 0.59 -7.28
N TRP A 416 15.42 1.87 -7.68
CA TRP A 416 16.06 2.41 -8.88
C TRP A 416 17.57 2.45 -8.68
N PHE A 417 18.03 2.88 -7.49
CA PHE A 417 19.45 2.85 -7.15
C PHE A 417 20.00 1.42 -7.16
N VAL A 418 19.28 0.48 -6.53
CA VAL A 418 19.70 -0.94 -6.52
C VAL A 418 19.82 -1.49 -7.94
N VAL A 419 18.83 -1.25 -8.80
CA VAL A 419 18.84 -1.74 -10.18
C VAL A 419 19.92 -1.04 -11.01
N GLY A 420 19.99 0.29 -10.95
CA GLY A 420 20.96 1.09 -11.69
C GLY A 420 22.40 0.70 -11.36
N TRP A 421 22.73 0.61 -10.07
CA TRP A 421 24.06 0.21 -9.63
C TRP A 421 24.42 -1.21 -10.03
N THR A 422 23.45 -2.13 -9.93
CA THR A 422 23.66 -3.53 -10.34
C THR A 422 23.96 -3.62 -11.83
N LEU A 423 23.16 -2.95 -12.67
CA LEU A 423 23.36 -2.96 -14.12
C LEU A 423 24.68 -2.28 -14.51
N ARG A 424 25.02 -1.15 -13.88
CA ARG A 424 26.30 -0.45 -14.11
C ARG A 424 27.50 -1.31 -13.74
N GLY A 425 27.44 -2.04 -12.62
CA GLY A 425 28.47 -2.97 -12.18
C GLY A 425 28.63 -4.17 -13.12
N LEU A 426 27.51 -4.72 -13.61
CA LEU A 426 27.51 -5.80 -14.60
C LEU A 426 28.10 -5.35 -15.95
N GLY A 427 27.88 -4.09 -16.34
CA GLY A 427 28.49 -3.49 -17.53
C GLY A 427 30.01 -3.61 -17.53
N GLY A 428 30.65 -3.27 -16.42
CA GLY A 428 32.11 -3.39 -16.28
C GLY A 428 32.61 -4.83 -16.36
N LEU A 429 31.86 -5.78 -15.80
CA LEU A 429 32.25 -7.20 -15.77
C LEU A 429 32.05 -7.91 -17.12
N LEU A 430 31.02 -7.51 -17.87
CA LEU A 430 30.63 -8.14 -19.14
C LEU A 430 31.11 -7.38 -20.38
N ALA A 431 31.83 -6.26 -20.21
CA ALA A 431 32.40 -5.47 -21.30
C ALA A 431 33.14 -6.30 -22.38
N PRO A 432 33.92 -7.36 -22.05
CA PRO A 432 34.62 -8.15 -23.06
C PRO A 432 33.71 -8.91 -24.05
N LEU A 433 32.44 -9.12 -23.72
CA LEU A 433 31.49 -9.84 -24.56
C LEU A 433 30.89 -8.96 -25.68
N GLY A 434 31.07 -7.65 -25.60
CA GLY A 434 30.37 -6.67 -26.43
C GLY A 434 28.93 -6.43 -25.97
N ALA A 435 28.40 -5.24 -26.26
CA ALA A 435 27.13 -4.74 -25.73
C ALA A 435 25.96 -5.72 -25.97
N THR A 436 25.72 -6.14 -27.21
CA THR A 436 24.58 -7.01 -27.55
C THR A 436 24.62 -8.35 -26.83
N ALA A 437 25.76 -9.05 -26.84
CA ALA A 437 25.87 -10.36 -26.22
C ALA A 437 25.77 -10.26 -24.69
N ALA A 438 26.42 -9.25 -24.09
CA ALA A 438 26.34 -8.99 -22.65
C ALA A 438 24.91 -8.76 -22.18
N LEU A 439 24.14 -7.94 -22.91
CA LEU A 439 22.75 -7.63 -22.58
C LEU A 439 21.84 -8.87 -22.61
N TRP A 440 21.97 -9.72 -23.63
CA TRP A 440 21.21 -10.97 -23.69
C TRP A 440 21.62 -11.98 -22.62
N VAL A 441 22.90 -12.02 -22.24
CA VAL A 441 23.38 -12.84 -21.11
C VAL A 441 22.75 -12.37 -19.80
N ILE A 442 22.71 -11.05 -19.55
CA ILE A 442 22.02 -10.49 -18.37
C ILE A 442 20.54 -10.89 -18.38
N ALA A 443 19.85 -10.68 -19.50
CA ALA A 443 18.43 -11.02 -19.63
C ALA A 443 18.18 -12.51 -19.36
N ALA A 444 18.97 -13.39 -19.98
CA ALA A 444 18.86 -14.83 -19.79
C ALA A 444 19.12 -15.24 -18.33
N ALA A 445 20.11 -14.65 -17.67
CA ALA A 445 20.42 -14.91 -16.26
C ALA A 445 19.26 -14.49 -15.34
N VAL A 446 18.70 -13.29 -15.55
CA VAL A 446 17.57 -12.78 -14.76
C VAL A 446 16.31 -13.63 -14.98
N VAL A 447 16.00 -14.00 -16.21
CA VAL A 447 14.87 -14.90 -16.51
C VAL A 447 15.08 -16.26 -15.87
N ALA A 448 16.27 -16.85 -15.99
CA ALA A 448 16.59 -18.14 -15.38
C ALA A 448 16.45 -18.09 -13.85
N ALA A 449 16.98 -17.04 -13.21
CA ALA A 449 16.84 -16.83 -11.78
C ALA A 449 15.36 -16.67 -11.36
N THR A 450 14.59 -15.89 -12.12
CA THR A 450 13.15 -15.66 -11.90
C THR A 450 12.39 -16.98 -11.98
N VAL A 451 12.59 -17.75 -13.05
CA VAL A 451 11.97 -19.07 -13.22
C VAL A 451 12.35 -20.02 -12.09
N ALA A 452 13.62 -20.05 -11.68
CA ALA A 452 14.07 -20.87 -10.56
C ALA A 452 13.36 -20.49 -9.26
N VAL A 453 13.28 -19.20 -8.93
CA VAL A 453 12.56 -18.69 -7.76
C VAL A 453 11.09 -19.10 -7.81
N LEU A 454 10.41 -18.92 -8.94
CA LEU A 454 9.01 -19.27 -9.12
C LEU A 454 8.75 -20.78 -8.98
N ILE A 455 9.65 -21.62 -9.48
CA ILE A 455 9.57 -23.09 -9.31
C ILE A 455 9.74 -23.47 -7.85
N VAL A 456 10.74 -22.91 -7.15
CA VAL A 456 11.01 -23.22 -5.73
C VAL A 456 9.83 -22.77 -4.86
N LEU A 457 9.33 -21.55 -5.05
CA LEU A 457 8.16 -21.05 -4.32
C LEU A 457 6.90 -21.86 -4.65
N GLY A 458 6.71 -22.25 -5.91
CA GLY A 458 5.57 -23.04 -6.37
C GLY A 458 5.54 -24.45 -5.77
N ARG A 459 6.70 -25.06 -5.51
CA ARG A 459 6.80 -26.36 -4.82
C ARG A 459 6.46 -26.28 -3.33
N ARG A 460 6.65 -25.11 -2.71
CA ARG A 460 6.36 -24.87 -1.28
C ARG A 460 4.91 -24.45 -1.03
N ALA A 461 4.19 -24.03 -2.06
CA ALA A 461 2.77 -23.72 -1.95
C ALA A 461 1.98 -25.01 -1.68
N PRO A 462 1.10 -25.06 -0.65
CA PRO A 462 0.20 -26.19 -0.45
C PRO A 462 -0.55 -26.47 -1.76
N ARG A 463 -0.62 -27.73 -2.18
CA ARG A 463 -1.50 -28.14 -3.29
C ARG A 463 -2.93 -27.83 -2.85
N GLY A 464 -3.43 -26.64 -3.18
CA GLY A 464 -4.84 -26.33 -3.06
C GLY A 464 -5.61 -27.38 -3.82
N THR A 465 -6.56 -28.02 -3.14
CA THR A 465 -7.56 -28.91 -3.71
C THR A 465 -8.08 -28.27 -5.00
N SER A 466 -7.93 -28.96 -6.12
CA SER A 466 -8.63 -28.61 -7.34
C SER A 466 -10.11 -28.38 -6.99
N PRO A 467 -10.79 -27.38 -7.56
CA PRO A 467 -12.24 -27.32 -7.44
C PRO A 467 -12.79 -28.58 -8.10
N GLU A 468 -13.15 -29.58 -7.28
CA GLU A 468 -13.90 -30.73 -7.77
C GLU A 468 -15.19 -30.20 -8.37
N ALA A 469 -15.33 -30.48 -9.66
CA ALA A 469 -16.53 -30.18 -10.41
C ALA A 469 -17.69 -30.99 -9.82
N GLY A 470 -18.75 -30.29 -9.42
CA GLY A 470 -20.09 -30.85 -9.30
C GLY A 470 -20.34 -31.74 -8.07
N ALA A 471 -20.71 -31.12 -6.96
CA ALA A 471 -21.64 -31.74 -6.02
C ALA A 471 -22.54 -30.64 -5.45
N SER A 472 -23.78 -30.60 -5.91
CA SER A 472 -24.86 -29.81 -5.33
C SER A 472 -25.05 -30.23 -3.86
N PRO A 473 -25.26 -29.31 -2.91
CA PRO A 473 -25.62 -29.71 -1.55
C PRO A 473 -27.08 -30.16 -1.54
N GLU A 474 -27.35 -31.44 -1.31
CA GLU A 474 -28.66 -31.89 -0.86
C GLU A 474 -28.91 -31.49 0.61
N PRO A 475 -30.16 -31.22 1.01
CA PRO A 475 -30.48 -30.73 2.33
C PRO A 475 -30.78 -31.88 3.31
N GLY A 476 -30.19 -31.81 4.50
CA GLY A 476 -30.67 -32.53 5.68
C GLY A 476 -29.78 -33.70 6.12
N GLY A 477 -29.17 -33.55 7.30
CA GLY A 477 -28.42 -34.62 7.95
C GLY A 477 -27.65 -34.09 9.15
N THR A 478 -28.28 -34.12 10.32
CA THR A 478 -27.71 -33.82 11.63
C THR A 478 -26.49 -34.73 11.91
N PRO A 479 -25.32 -34.20 12.33
CA PRO A 479 -24.26 -35.06 12.85
C PRO A 479 -24.44 -35.29 14.35
N SER A 480 -24.69 -36.56 14.68
CA SER A 480 -24.60 -37.13 16.02
C SER A 480 -23.21 -36.93 16.62
N SER A 481 -23.18 -36.51 17.89
CA SER A 481 -22.00 -36.42 18.73
C SER A 481 -21.40 -37.80 19.03
N GLN A 482 -20.10 -37.96 18.80
CA GLN A 482 -19.30 -39.02 19.42
C GLN A 482 -18.43 -38.38 20.50
N ILE A 483 -18.81 -38.62 21.76
CA ILE A 483 -18.03 -38.35 22.96
C ILE A 483 -17.18 -39.58 23.24
N VAL A 484 -15.88 -39.35 23.46
CA VAL A 484 -14.91 -40.35 23.91
C VAL A 484 -15.05 -40.50 25.44
N ALA A 485 -15.41 -41.70 25.89
CA ALA A 485 -15.27 -42.19 27.27
C ALA A 485 -13.77 -42.56 27.50
N ALA A 486 -13.19 -42.69 28.69
CA ALA A 486 -13.64 -42.89 30.06
C ALA A 486 -12.48 -42.52 31.00
N ASP A 487 -12.76 -42.26 32.29
CA ASP A 487 -12.15 -43.06 33.37
C ASP A 487 -12.83 -42.78 34.73
N GLU A 488 -13.22 -43.88 35.38
CA GLU A 488 -13.87 -43.98 36.69
C GLU A 488 -12.83 -43.92 37.83
N VAL A 489 -13.16 -43.27 38.95
CA VAL A 489 -12.78 -43.77 40.30
C VAL A 489 -13.88 -43.46 41.33
N ALA A 490 -14.53 -44.54 41.77
CA ALA A 490 -15.07 -44.91 43.08
C ALA A 490 -15.68 -43.86 44.06
N ALA A 491 -16.92 -44.16 44.48
CA ALA A 491 -17.59 -43.65 45.67
C ALA A 491 -17.10 -44.33 46.98
N PRO A 492 -17.45 -43.77 48.15
CA PRO A 492 -18.36 -44.53 49.00
C PRO A 492 -19.54 -43.72 49.59
N THR A 493 -20.53 -44.53 49.97
CA THR A 493 -21.82 -44.30 50.61
C THR A 493 -21.84 -43.41 51.87
N GLY A 494 -22.92 -42.63 52.02
CA GLY A 494 -23.34 -42.03 53.30
C GLY A 494 -24.57 -41.14 53.15
N ALA A 495 -25.70 -41.59 53.69
CA ALA A 495 -27.01 -40.92 53.62
C ALA A 495 -27.13 -39.72 54.57
N ALA A 496 -27.76 -38.64 54.12
CA ALA A 496 -28.79 -37.87 54.84
C ALA A 496 -29.21 -36.64 54.01
N GLY A 497 -30.51 -36.38 53.92
CA GLY A 497 -31.10 -35.40 53.02
C GLY A 497 -30.74 -33.95 53.33
N ALA A 498 -30.56 -33.17 52.26
CA ALA A 498 -30.77 -31.74 52.25
C ALA A 498 -31.27 -31.36 50.86
N ALA A 499 -32.51 -30.89 50.80
CA ALA A 499 -33.07 -30.27 49.62
C ALA A 499 -32.27 -29.00 49.31
N THR A 500 -31.50 -29.00 48.22
CA THR A 500 -30.91 -27.78 47.66
C THR A 500 -31.73 -27.33 46.47
N ALA A 501 -32.44 -26.23 46.70
CA ALA A 501 -33.19 -25.47 45.72
C ALA A 501 -32.31 -25.10 44.52
N THR A 502 -32.85 -25.33 43.33
CA THR A 502 -32.39 -24.73 42.07
C THR A 502 -32.54 -23.21 42.21
N VAL A 503 -31.42 -22.50 42.33
CA VAL A 503 -31.40 -21.04 42.19
C VAL A 503 -31.60 -20.73 40.70
N PRO A 504 -32.66 -20.02 40.28
CA PRO A 504 -32.73 -19.51 38.93
C PRO A 504 -31.67 -18.42 38.79
N ARG A 505 -30.70 -18.57 37.87
CA ARG A 505 -29.93 -17.43 37.38
C ARG A 505 -30.92 -16.53 36.63
N VAL A 506 -31.44 -15.51 37.30
CA VAL A 506 -32.09 -14.39 36.64
C VAL A 506 -31.00 -13.66 35.86
N THR A 507 -30.84 -14.00 34.58
CA THR A 507 -30.09 -13.17 33.65
C THR A 507 -30.95 -11.96 33.34
N ASP A 508 -30.44 -10.75 33.57
CA ASP A 508 -31.08 -9.46 33.26
C ASP A 508 -31.15 -9.21 31.72
N ARG A 509 -31.31 -10.30 30.95
CA ARG A 509 -31.25 -10.32 29.49
C ARG A 509 -32.67 -10.21 28.95
N PRO A 510 -32.97 -9.23 28.07
CA PRO A 510 -34.24 -9.17 27.35
C PRO A 510 -34.51 -10.48 26.57
N GLU A 511 -35.78 -10.86 26.43
CA GLU A 511 -36.18 -12.04 25.63
C GLU A 511 -35.81 -11.89 24.15
N THR A 512 -35.85 -10.65 23.64
CA THR A 512 -35.39 -10.29 22.30
C THR A 512 -34.42 -9.12 22.44
N LEU A 513 -33.17 -9.30 22.01
CA LEU A 513 -32.18 -8.23 22.05
C LEU A 513 -32.44 -7.20 20.93
N GLU A 514 -32.48 -5.92 21.27
CA GLU A 514 -32.39 -4.85 20.28
C GLU A 514 -30.92 -4.58 19.93
N VAL A 515 -30.55 -4.87 18.69
CA VAL A 515 -29.18 -4.74 18.20
C VAL A 515 -29.10 -3.62 17.17
N LEU A 516 -28.16 -2.70 17.37
CA LEU A 516 -27.94 -1.57 16.46
C LEU A 516 -26.59 -1.68 15.76
N ALA A 517 -26.62 -1.88 14.44
CA ALA A 517 -25.45 -1.83 13.58
C ALA A 517 -25.14 -0.39 13.15
N VAL A 518 -23.96 0.11 13.51
CA VAL A 518 -23.51 1.48 13.22
C VAL A 518 -22.30 1.46 12.29
N CYS A 519 -22.38 2.18 11.17
CA CYS A 519 -21.26 2.34 10.23
C CYS A 519 -21.13 3.80 9.77
N GLY A 520 -19.88 4.28 9.63
CA GLY A 520 -19.56 5.61 9.10
C GLY A 520 -19.44 5.70 7.58
N ALA A 521 -19.65 4.61 6.83
CA ALA A 521 -19.33 4.51 5.40
C ALA A 521 -20.55 4.44 4.45
N GLY A 522 -21.73 4.87 4.87
CA GLY A 522 -22.95 4.93 4.05
C GLY A 522 -23.86 3.69 4.15
N MET A 523 -25.05 3.77 3.52
CA MET A 523 -26.15 2.80 3.72
C MET A 523 -25.81 1.34 3.39
N GLY A 524 -24.88 1.09 2.45
CA GLY A 524 -24.52 -0.28 2.02
C GLY A 524 -23.74 -1.08 3.07
N SER A 525 -22.77 -0.47 3.73
CA SER A 525 -21.96 -1.12 4.77
C SER A 525 -22.77 -1.40 6.04
N SER A 526 -23.68 -0.49 6.40
CA SER A 526 -24.62 -0.69 7.51
C SER A 526 -25.59 -1.85 7.25
N LEU A 527 -26.05 -2.03 6.00
CA LEU A 527 -26.94 -3.13 5.62
C LEU A 527 -26.22 -4.49 5.61
N ILE A 528 -24.98 -4.54 5.13
CA ILE A 528 -24.15 -5.75 5.18
C ILE A 528 -23.91 -6.15 6.63
N LEU A 529 -23.46 -5.22 7.48
CA LEU A 529 -23.23 -5.50 8.89
C LEU A 529 -24.51 -5.97 9.60
N ARG A 530 -25.66 -5.36 9.30
CA ARG A 530 -26.96 -5.80 9.82
C ARG A 530 -27.26 -7.25 9.44
N THR A 531 -27.18 -7.57 8.16
CA THR A 531 -27.53 -8.90 7.64
C THR A 531 -26.59 -9.99 8.11
N THR A 532 -25.29 -9.71 8.25
CA THR A 532 -24.32 -10.68 8.79
C THR A 532 -24.41 -10.82 10.30
N THR A 533 -24.70 -9.75 11.03
CA THR A 533 -25.00 -9.79 12.47
C THR A 533 -26.24 -10.62 12.77
N GLN A 534 -27.32 -10.43 11.99
CA GLN A 534 -28.54 -11.22 12.12
C GLN A 534 -28.25 -12.73 11.98
N ARG A 535 -27.51 -13.12 10.93
CA ARG A 535 -27.11 -14.52 10.71
C ARG A 535 -26.22 -15.05 11.84
N ALA A 536 -25.33 -14.23 12.37
CA ALA A 536 -24.43 -14.63 13.46
C ALA A 536 -25.20 -14.87 14.77
N LEU A 537 -26.19 -14.03 15.09
CA LEU A 537 -27.05 -14.19 16.27
C LEU A 537 -27.97 -15.42 16.15
N GLU A 538 -28.50 -15.68 14.97
CA GLU A 538 -29.26 -16.91 14.67
C GLU A 538 -28.40 -18.16 14.90
N GLN A 539 -27.12 -18.15 14.48
CA GLN A 539 -26.19 -19.25 14.74
C GLN A 539 -25.80 -19.41 16.23
N LEU A 540 -25.94 -18.36 17.04
CA LEU A 540 -25.76 -18.42 18.50
C LEU A 540 -27.05 -18.83 19.24
N GLY A 541 -28.17 -18.99 18.54
CA GLY A 541 -29.47 -19.26 19.16
C GLY A 541 -29.99 -18.08 19.97
N VAL A 542 -29.58 -16.85 19.64
CA VAL A 542 -29.98 -15.63 20.34
C VAL A 542 -31.08 -14.93 19.55
N THR A 543 -32.27 -14.80 20.14
CA THR A 543 -33.38 -14.03 19.55
C THR A 543 -33.06 -12.53 19.60
N ALA A 544 -32.97 -11.90 18.44
CA ALA A 544 -32.61 -10.49 18.32
C ALA A 544 -33.30 -9.81 17.15
N SER A 545 -33.55 -8.51 17.30
CA SER A 545 -33.97 -7.59 16.24
C SER A 545 -32.77 -6.71 15.89
N VAL A 546 -32.22 -6.90 14.69
CA VAL A 546 -31.06 -6.10 14.22
C VAL A 546 -31.53 -4.99 13.30
N ASP A 547 -31.24 -3.75 13.68
CA ASP A 547 -31.47 -2.55 12.90
C ASP A 547 -30.14 -1.85 12.55
N ASN A 548 -30.15 -0.91 11.60
CA ASN A 548 -28.94 -0.24 11.15
C ASN A 548 -29.12 1.27 10.99
N THR A 549 -28.08 2.04 11.31
CA THR A 549 -28.14 3.50 11.25
C THR A 549 -26.75 4.13 11.04
N ASP A 550 -26.72 5.45 10.83
CA ASP A 550 -25.51 6.26 10.81
C ASP A 550 -25.13 6.73 12.24
N ILE A 551 -23.89 7.20 12.39
CA ILE A 551 -23.34 7.60 13.71
C ILE A 551 -24.12 8.76 14.34
N GLY A 552 -24.57 9.73 13.54
CA GLY A 552 -25.29 10.90 14.03
C GLY A 552 -26.63 10.51 14.65
N SER A 553 -27.35 9.61 13.97
CA SER A 553 -28.66 9.10 14.39
C SER A 553 -28.59 8.10 15.56
N ALA A 554 -27.45 7.40 15.73
CA ALA A 554 -27.28 6.39 16.79
C ALA A 554 -27.37 6.96 18.22
N ARG A 555 -26.95 8.21 18.46
CA ARG A 555 -26.86 8.81 19.81
C ARG A 555 -28.23 8.98 20.51
N GLY A 556 -29.31 9.08 19.74
CA GLY A 556 -30.68 9.17 20.24
C GLY A 556 -31.32 7.83 20.61
N ARG A 557 -30.68 6.70 20.29
CA ARG A 557 -31.20 5.36 20.54
C ARG A 557 -30.64 4.76 21.83
N ARG A 558 -31.30 3.73 22.35
CA ARG A 558 -30.89 2.96 23.54
C ARG A 558 -31.06 1.45 23.27
N PRO A 559 -30.26 0.86 22.37
CA PRO A 559 -30.31 -0.58 22.11
C PRO A 559 -29.62 -1.38 23.23
N ASP A 560 -29.86 -2.69 23.27
CA ASP A 560 -29.21 -3.61 24.21
C ASP A 560 -27.76 -3.92 23.79
N LEU A 561 -27.51 -3.92 22.47
CA LEU A 561 -26.20 -4.19 21.90
C LEU A 561 -25.91 -3.26 20.73
N VAL A 562 -24.71 -2.67 20.70
CA VAL A 562 -24.19 -1.92 19.55
C VAL A 562 -23.08 -2.69 18.89
N ILE A 563 -23.11 -2.77 17.57
CA ILE A 563 -22.09 -3.42 16.76
C ILE A 563 -21.58 -2.48 15.67
N GLY A 564 -20.27 -2.39 15.49
CA GLY A 564 -19.68 -1.44 14.56
C GLY A 564 -18.17 -1.53 14.45
N GLN A 565 -17.59 -0.70 13.58
CA GLN A 565 -16.14 -0.61 13.42
C GLN A 565 -15.49 0.07 14.64
N PRO A 566 -14.30 -0.38 15.09
CA PRO A 566 -13.63 0.17 16.27
C PRO A 566 -13.51 1.70 16.27
N SER A 567 -13.23 2.29 15.11
CA SER A 567 -13.09 3.74 14.91
C SER A 567 -14.35 4.55 15.23
N TYR A 568 -15.54 3.93 15.13
CA TYR A 568 -16.82 4.62 15.34
C TYR A 568 -17.45 4.30 16.68
N LEU A 569 -17.10 3.15 17.28
CA LEU A 569 -17.64 2.76 18.59
C LEU A 569 -17.24 3.72 19.71
N SER A 570 -16.09 4.38 19.59
CA SER A 570 -15.70 5.46 20.51
C SER A 570 -16.64 6.67 20.47
N GLU A 571 -17.31 6.93 19.35
CA GLU A 571 -18.22 8.07 19.18
C GLU A 571 -19.65 7.81 19.67
N VAL A 572 -19.99 6.55 19.89
CA VAL A 572 -21.29 6.06 20.39
C VAL A 572 -21.14 5.31 21.73
N ALA A 573 -20.03 5.53 22.43
CA ALA A 573 -19.78 4.92 23.72
C ALA A 573 -20.90 5.25 24.73
N GLY A 574 -21.41 4.22 25.41
CA GLY A 574 -22.41 4.38 26.47
C GLY A 574 -23.88 4.39 26.03
N ILE A 575 -24.18 4.22 24.74
CA ILE A 575 -25.58 4.10 24.29
C ILE A 575 -26.19 2.70 24.52
N ALA A 576 -25.35 1.70 24.76
CA ALA A 576 -25.75 0.31 25.01
C ALA A 576 -24.87 -0.35 26.09
N PRO A 577 -25.42 -1.33 26.84
CA PRO A 577 -24.69 -2.08 27.85
C PRO A 577 -23.68 -3.08 27.28
N VAL A 578 -23.83 -3.49 26.01
CA VAL A 578 -22.87 -4.34 25.28
C VAL A 578 -22.44 -3.63 24.00
N THR A 579 -21.13 -3.56 23.77
CA THR A 579 -20.55 -2.93 22.57
C THR A 579 -19.56 -3.89 21.93
N VAL A 580 -19.78 -4.25 20.66
CA VAL A 580 -19.00 -5.27 19.95
C VAL A 580 -18.29 -4.65 18.75
N ALA A 581 -16.97 -4.73 18.75
CA ALA A 581 -16.11 -4.21 17.69
C ALA A 581 -15.90 -5.23 16.58
N ILE A 582 -16.25 -4.86 15.34
CA ILE A 582 -16.13 -5.72 14.16
C ILE A 582 -15.16 -5.11 13.17
N THR A 583 -14.21 -5.92 12.72
CA THR A 583 -13.21 -5.51 11.72
C THR A 583 -13.53 -6.01 10.32
N ASN A 584 -14.27 -7.12 10.21
CA ASN A 584 -14.74 -7.70 8.95
C ASN A 584 -16.27 -7.86 8.95
N PHE A 585 -16.97 -7.06 8.13
CA PHE A 585 -18.43 -7.04 8.10
C PHE A 585 -19.08 -8.18 7.31
N VAL A 586 -18.29 -8.90 6.50
CA VAL A 586 -18.79 -9.95 5.61
C VAL A 586 -18.62 -11.35 6.22
N ASP A 587 -17.68 -11.49 7.15
CA ASP A 587 -17.38 -12.75 7.82
C ASP A 587 -18.33 -13.00 9.02
N VAL A 588 -19.32 -13.85 8.80
CA VAL A 588 -20.29 -14.25 9.83
C VAL A 588 -19.61 -14.99 10.98
N ALA A 589 -18.55 -15.78 10.73
CA ALA A 589 -17.85 -16.52 11.77
C ALA A 589 -17.09 -15.57 12.70
N HIS A 590 -16.43 -14.56 12.13
CA HIS A 590 -15.78 -13.48 12.90
C HIS A 590 -16.79 -12.72 13.75
N ILE A 591 -17.91 -12.29 13.16
CA ILE A 591 -18.96 -11.56 13.90
C ILE A 591 -19.53 -12.42 15.02
N ARG A 592 -19.76 -13.71 14.77
CA ARG A 592 -20.25 -14.66 15.76
C ARG A 592 -19.29 -14.81 16.94
N GLU A 593 -17.99 -14.91 16.68
CA GLU A 593 -16.97 -15.02 17.73
C GLU A 593 -16.95 -13.76 18.61
N GLN A 594 -16.99 -12.58 18.00
CA GLN A 594 -17.00 -11.31 18.73
C GLN A 594 -18.30 -11.09 19.52
N LEU A 595 -19.46 -11.44 18.94
CA LEU A 595 -20.74 -11.40 19.62
C LEU A 595 -20.78 -12.36 20.81
N ARG A 596 -20.27 -13.59 20.64
CA ARG A 596 -20.19 -14.56 21.73
C ARG A 596 -19.38 -13.99 22.90
N ALA A 597 -18.18 -13.47 22.63
CA ALA A 597 -17.32 -12.90 23.67
C ALA A 597 -18.01 -11.74 24.41
N GLY A 598 -18.64 -10.80 23.68
CA GLY A 598 -19.32 -9.66 24.29
C GLY A 598 -20.59 -10.04 25.08
N LEU A 599 -21.32 -11.07 24.65
CA LEU A 599 -22.50 -11.56 25.35
C LEU A 599 -22.13 -12.39 26.60
N GLU A 600 -21.08 -13.23 26.53
CA GLU A 600 -20.56 -13.99 27.68
C GLU A 600 -20.02 -13.04 28.78
N GLU A 601 -19.31 -11.97 28.40
CA GLU A 601 -18.83 -10.95 29.35
C GLU A 601 -19.98 -10.30 30.13
N LYS A 602 -21.15 -10.14 29.50
CA LYS A 602 -22.36 -9.61 30.14
C LYS A 602 -23.18 -10.66 30.89
N GLY A 603 -22.85 -11.94 30.75
CA GLY A 603 -23.64 -13.06 31.28
C GLY A 603 -24.96 -13.29 30.53
N TRP A 604 -25.00 -12.92 29.25
CA TRP A 604 -26.15 -13.07 28.35
C TRP A 604 -26.06 -14.32 27.47
N LEU A 605 -24.97 -15.07 27.57
CA LEU A 605 -24.75 -16.43 27.08
C LEU A 605 -24.09 -17.21 28.23
#